data_AF-A0A821V1Z0-F1
#
_entry.id   AF-A0A821V1Z0-F1
#
_cell.length_a   1.000
_cell.length_b   1.000
_cell.length_c   1.000
_cell.angle_alpha   90.00
_cell.angle_beta   90.00
_cell.angle_gamma   90.00
#
_symmetry.space_group_name_H-M   'P 1'
#
loop_
_entity.id
_entity.type
_entity.pdbx_description
1 polymer ?
#
loop_
_entity_poly.entity_id
_entity_poly.type
_entity_poly.pdbx_seq_one_letter_code
_entity_poly.pdbx_strand_id
1 'polypeptide(L)'
;MDSNKSSKVCEVEGTVCKKDVQALCYHCSKNLCRIHLIQHAQLMEDMTRGKLNSLADKFNELSLRFDNISISDNILKIPFVQLEKWRAEAHEKIDQIVEQKRQELNDELDKYRKVFLTKNEEQLIKMNNSKRIIAELIQESDASANQITDLQTSIDETENYLNSLMTHEINVIATTPIWRVDIESQLFEPQSILKNELREFKITYLRLNASEITSDSVRHVNDYLVIIIR
;
A
#
# COMPACT_ATOMS: atom_id res chain seq x y z
N MET A 1 59.71 -21.20 -66.71
CA MET A 1 59.07 -19.87 -66.62
C MET A 1 57.74 -19.97 -67.32
N ASP A 2 56.73 -20.45 -66.60
CA ASP A 2 55.36 -20.58 -67.10
C ASP A 2 54.68 -19.22 -67.10
N SER A 3 54.49 -18.68 -68.30
CA SER A 3 53.82 -17.40 -68.51
C SER A 3 52.31 -17.60 -68.44
N ASN A 4 51.82 -17.52 -67.21
CA ASN A 4 50.50 -17.06 -66.77
C ASN A 4 49.48 -16.78 -67.89
N LYS A 5 48.62 -17.76 -68.18
CA LYS A 5 47.47 -17.64 -69.07
C LYS A 5 46.32 -16.95 -68.31
N SER A 6 46.49 -15.66 -67.98
CA SER A 6 45.42 -14.87 -67.35
C SER A 6 44.33 -14.59 -68.40
N SER A 7 43.14 -15.12 -68.15
CA SER A 7 41.95 -14.98 -68.99
C SER A 7 41.67 -13.50 -69.30
N LYS A 8 41.75 -13.11 -70.58
CA LYS A 8 41.55 -11.72 -71.06
C LYS A 8 40.10 -11.44 -71.48
N VAL A 9 39.14 -12.25 -71.03
CA VAL A 9 37.76 -12.20 -71.51
C VAL A 9 36.90 -11.48 -70.48
N CYS A 10 36.07 -10.55 -70.94
CA CYS A 10 35.13 -9.82 -70.09
C CYS A 10 34.09 -10.77 -69.47
N GLU A 11 34.00 -10.75 -68.14
CA GLU A 11 33.17 -11.62 -67.29
C GLU A 11 31.81 -10.98 -67.01
N VAL A 12 31.04 -10.70 -68.07
CA VAL A 12 29.65 -10.24 -67.94
C VAL A 12 28.71 -11.44 -67.83
N GLU A 13 27.73 -11.37 -66.93
CA GLU A 13 26.76 -12.47 -66.75
C GLU A 13 25.77 -12.52 -67.93
N GLY A 14 25.53 -13.73 -68.44
CA GLY A 14 24.49 -13.99 -69.46
C GLY A 14 24.88 -13.69 -70.91
N THR A 15 26.06 -13.15 -71.22
CA THR A 15 26.52 -12.94 -72.60
C THR A 15 28.02 -13.19 -72.78
N VAL A 16 28.41 -13.84 -73.89
CA VAL A 16 29.83 -14.03 -74.23
C VAL A 16 30.39 -12.74 -74.84
N CYS A 17 31.03 -11.92 -74.01
CA CYS A 17 31.66 -10.69 -74.47
C CYS A 17 33.04 -10.96 -75.09
N LYS A 18 33.21 -10.66 -76.37
CA LYS A 18 34.48 -10.85 -77.11
C LYS A 18 35.47 -9.68 -76.99
N LYS A 19 35.15 -8.66 -76.18
CA LYS A 19 36.01 -7.48 -76.00
C LYS A 19 37.03 -7.72 -74.90
N ASP A 20 38.25 -7.20 -75.09
CA ASP A 20 39.32 -7.30 -74.11
C ASP A 20 38.94 -6.63 -72.78
N VAL A 21 39.37 -7.25 -71.68
CA VAL A 21 39.25 -6.71 -70.33
C VAL A 21 40.03 -5.40 -70.23
N GLN A 22 39.40 -4.37 -69.65
CA GLN A 22 40.04 -3.07 -69.45
C GLN A 22 40.14 -2.67 -67.97
N ALA A 23 39.33 -3.24 -67.09
CA ALA A 23 39.42 -2.99 -65.65
C ALA A 23 38.83 -4.14 -64.82
N LEU A 24 39.30 -4.28 -63.59
CA LEU A 24 38.71 -5.14 -62.55
C LEU A 24 37.74 -4.30 -61.70
N CYS A 25 36.51 -4.76 -61.53
CA CYS A 25 35.61 -4.19 -60.54
C CYS A 25 35.95 -4.77 -59.16
N TYR A 26 36.48 -3.95 -58.24
CA TYR A 26 36.85 -4.39 -56.90
C TYR A 26 35.67 -4.79 -56.01
N HIS A 27 34.45 -4.32 -56.32
CA HIS A 27 33.27 -4.64 -55.51
C HIS A 27 32.81 -6.10 -55.72
N CYS A 28 32.89 -6.60 -56.94
CA CYS A 28 32.44 -7.96 -57.28
C CYS A 28 33.59 -8.87 -57.78
N SER A 29 34.82 -8.35 -57.82
CA SER A 29 36.03 -9.00 -58.33
C SER A 29 35.90 -9.54 -59.76
N LYS A 30 35.13 -8.86 -60.62
CA LYS A 30 34.91 -9.25 -62.03
C LYS A 30 35.73 -8.42 -63.01
N ASN A 31 36.31 -9.08 -64.00
CA ASN A 31 37.07 -8.45 -65.08
C ASN A 31 36.12 -7.96 -66.19
N LEU A 32 36.06 -6.64 -66.44
CA LEU A 32 35.09 -6.04 -67.36
C LEU A 32 35.77 -5.21 -68.47
N CYS A 33 35.17 -5.20 -69.65
CA CYS A 33 35.51 -4.20 -70.68
C CYS A 33 34.86 -2.84 -70.31
N ARG A 34 35.35 -1.72 -70.88
CA ARG A 34 34.87 -0.37 -70.51
C ARG A 34 33.37 -0.17 -70.59
N ILE A 35 32.69 -0.75 -71.58
CA ILE A 35 31.23 -0.61 -71.72
C ILE A 35 30.51 -1.32 -70.58
N HIS A 36 30.88 -2.57 -70.30
CA HIS A 36 30.27 -3.35 -69.22
C HIS A 36 30.67 -2.82 -67.83
N LEU A 37 31.83 -2.19 -67.68
CA LEU A 37 32.22 -1.52 -66.44
C LEU A 37 31.30 -0.33 -66.14
N ILE A 38 31.01 0.51 -67.15
CA ILE A 38 30.10 1.66 -66.99
C ILE A 38 28.68 1.19 -66.67
N GLN A 39 28.17 0.20 -67.40
CA GLN A 39 26.85 -0.38 -67.14
C GLN A 39 26.78 -1.04 -65.77
N HIS A 40 27.83 -1.76 -65.36
CA HIS A 40 27.91 -2.37 -64.05
C HIS A 40 27.95 -1.33 -62.92
N ALA A 41 28.71 -0.24 -63.09
CA ALA A 41 28.74 0.86 -62.14
C ALA A 41 27.36 1.51 -61.96
N GLN A 42 26.64 1.76 -63.07
CA GLN A 42 25.27 2.28 -63.04
C GLN A 42 24.30 1.32 -62.32
N LEU A 43 24.36 0.02 -62.63
CA LEU A 43 23.55 -1.00 -61.96
C LEU A 43 23.83 -1.06 -60.45
N MET A 44 25.11 -0.94 -60.05
CA MET A 44 25.51 -0.93 -58.64
C MET A 44 25.03 0.32 -57.91
N GLU A 45 25.10 1.49 -58.56
CA GLU A 45 24.58 2.75 -58.04
C GLU A 45 23.06 2.68 -57.85
N ASP A 46 22.33 2.16 -58.86
CA ASP A 46 20.89 1.97 -58.80
C ASP A 46 20.48 0.98 -57.70
N MET A 47 21.18 -0.14 -57.55
CA MET A 47 20.93 -1.12 -56.48
C MET A 47 21.18 -0.51 -55.10
N THR A 48 22.28 0.25 -54.95
CA THR A 48 22.65 0.88 -53.68
C THR A 48 21.63 1.96 -53.30
N ARG A 49 21.23 2.79 -54.26
CA ARG A 49 20.18 3.80 -54.09
C ARG A 49 18.84 3.15 -53.72
N GLY A 50 18.46 2.05 -54.36
CA GLY A 50 17.25 1.30 -54.01
C GLY A 50 17.27 0.76 -52.57
N LYS A 51 18.41 0.23 -52.13
CA LYS A 51 18.60 -0.21 -50.73
C LYS A 51 18.51 0.95 -49.74
N LEU A 52 19.14 2.08 -50.05
CA LEU A 52 19.12 3.28 -49.20
C LEU A 52 17.71 3.86 -49.08
N ASN A 53 16.97 3.94 -50.19
CA ASN A 53 15.58 4.39 -50.18
C ASN A 53 14.71 3.47 -49.32
N SER A 54 14.84 2.14 -49.48
CA SER A 54 14.09 1.18 -48.65
C SER A 54 14.43 1.30 -47.15
N LEU A 55 15.68 1.61 -46.81
CA LEU A 55 16.07 1.85 -45.42
C LEU A 55 15.50 3.18 -44.90
N ALA A 56 15.49 4.23 -45.71
CA ALA A 56 14.89 5.51 -45.36
C ALA A 56 13.38 5.37 -45.13
N ASP A 57 12.68 4.61 -45.99
CA ASP A 57 11.24 4.33 -45.84
C ASP A 57 10.96 3.60 -44.53
N LYS A 58 11.75 2.56 -44.20
CA LYS A 58 11.64 1.84 -42.92
C LYS A 58 11.91 2.74 -41.72
N PHE A 59 12.91 3.62 -41.82
CA PHE A 59 13.22 4.55 -40.74
C PHE A 59 12.09 5.55 -40.52
N ASN A 60 11.51 6.08 -41.60
CA ASN A 60 10.37 6.99 -41.54
C ASN A 60 9.13 6.29 -40.96
N GLU A 61 8.86 5.05 -41.35
CA GLU A 61 7.79 4.25 -40.75
C GLU A 61 8.00 4.05 -39.25
N LEU A 62 9.22 3.71 -38.83
CA LEU A 62 9.56 3.58 -37.41
C LEU A 62 9.43 4.90 -36.66
N SER A 63 9.89 6.02 -37.25
CA SER A 63 9.76 7.35 -36.66
C SER A 63 8.29 7.72 -36.45
N LEU A 64 7.45 7.52 -37.47
CA LEU A 64 6.01 7.75 -37.36
C LEU A 64 5.37 6.85 -36.29
N ARG A 65 5.82 5.60 -36.16
CA ARG A 65 5.36 4.71 -35.09
C ARG A 65 5.76 5.25 -33.72
N PHE A 66 6.98 5.75 -33.55
CA PHE A 66 7.41 6.37 -32.29
C PHE A 66 6.63 7.64 -31.97
N ASP A 67 6.37 8.51 -32.95
CA ASP A 67 5.60 9.73 -32.77
C ASP A 67 4.14 9.45 -32.37
N ASN A 68 3.61 8.30 -32.78
CA ASN A 68 2.27 7.83 -32.43
C ASN A 68 2.22 7.07 -31.09
N ILE A 69 3.34 6.81 -30.42
CA ILE A 69 3.33 6.25 -29.06
C ILE A 69 2.99 7.39 -28.09
N SER A 70 1.76 7.41 -27.60
CA SER A 70 1.33 8.30 -26.54
C SER A 70 1.01 7.52 -25.26
N ILE A 71 1.34 8.12 -24.12
CA ILE A 71 0.86 7.64 -22.82
C ILE A 71 -0.57 8.15 -22.68
N SER A 72 -1.52 7.26 -22.39
CA SER A 72 -2.90 7.69 -22.15
C SER A 72 -2.97 8.65 -20.97
N ASP A 73 -3.66 9.78 -21.14
CA ASP A 73 -3.94 10.73 -20.06
C ASP A 73 -4.72 10.10 -18.88
N ASN A 74 -5.31 8.92 -19.09
CA ASN A 74 -6.09 8.20 -18.09
C ASN A 74 -5.31 7.10 -17.35
N ILE A 75 -3.99 7.00 -17.54
CA ILE A 75 -3.18 5.94 -16.90
C ILE A 75 -3.30 5.93 -15.37
N LEU A 76 -3.51 7.09 -14.75
CA LEU A 76 -3.67 7.24 -13.29
C LEU A 76 -5.12 7.14 -12.82
N LYS A 77 -6.11 7.11 -13.72
CA LYS A 77 -7.52 7.11 -13.35
C LYS A 77 -7.89 5.88 -12.52
N ILE A 78 -7.45 4.70 -12.94
CA ILE A 78 -7.74 3.43 -12.25
C ILE A 78 -7.01 3.37 -10.89
N PRO A 79 -5.69 3.62 -10.80
CA PRO A 79 -4.99 3.67 -9.52
C PRO A 79 -5.59 4.67 -8.52
N PHE A 80 -6.02 5.86 -8.97
CA PHE A 80 -6.62 6.85 -8.08
C PHE A 80 -8.02 6.43 -7.60
N VAL A 81 -8.82 5.79 -8.46
CA VAL A 81 -10.12 5.22 -8.03
C VAL A 81 -9.91 4.11 -7.00
N GLN A 82 -8.91 3.25 -7.20
CA GLN A 82 -8.56 2.20 -6.23
C GLN A 82 -8.07 2.80 -4.90
N LEU A 83 -7.26 3.87 -4.96
CA LEU A 83 -6.78 4.55 -3.77
C LEU A 83 -7.92 5.20 -2.97
N GLU A 84 -8.87 5.86 -3.65
CA GLU A 84 -10.01 6.48 -2.97
C GLU A 84 -10.94 5.42 -2.36
N LYS A 85 -11.14 4.29 -3.08
CA LYS A 85 -11.88 3.15 -2.53
C LYS A 85 -11.21 2.61 -1.26
N TRP A 86 -9.89 2.40 -1.30
CA TRP A 86 -9.13 1.94 -0.14
C TRP A 86 -9.23 2.92 1.05
N ARG A 87 -9.14 4.23 0.78
CA ARG A 87 -9.32 5.27 1.81
C ARG A 87 -10.72 5.20 2.45
N ALA A 88 -11.76 5.05 1.63
CA ALA A 88 -13.13 4.95 2.12
C ALA A 88 -13.33 3.70 3.00
N GLU A 89 -12.85 2.53 2.54
CA GLU A 89 -12.91 1.28 3.29
C GLU A 89 -12.13 1.33 4.61
N ALA A 90 -10.99 2.04 4.63
CA ALA A 90 -10.20 2.25 5.82
C ALA A 90 -10.96 3.06 6.88
N HIS A 91 -11.57 4.18 6.47
CA HIS A 91 -12.38 5.00 7.38
C HIS A 91 -13.59 4.24 7.90
N GLU A 92 -14.28 3.49 7.04
CA GLU A 92 -15.43 2.68 7.45
C GLU A 92 -15.04 1.65 8.52
N LYS A 93 -13.91 0.97 8.37
CA LYS A 93 -13.40 0.04 9.39
C LYS A 93 -13.08 0.74 10.71
N ILE A 94 -12.50 1.94 10.66
CA ILE A 94 -12.21 2.73 11.87
C ILE A 94 -13.53 3.09 12.58
N ASP A 95 -14.52 3.56 11.84
CA ASP A 95 -15.82 3.94 12.39
C ASP A 95 -16.54 2.75 13.04
N GLN A 96 -16.49 1.57 12.40
CA GLN A 96 -17.04 0.33 12.95
C GLN A 96 -16.38 -0.06 14.28
N ILE A 97 -15.04 0.03 14.37
CA ILE A 97 -14.30 -0.27 15.61
C ILE A 97 -14.68 0.72 16.72
N VAL A 98 -14.75 2.01 16.39
CA VAL A 98 -15.13 3.06 17.36
C VAL A 98 -16.52 2.82 17.90
N GLU A 99 -17.48 2.51 17.03
CA GLU A 99 -18.86 2.26 17.45
C GLU A 99 -18.98 1.00 18.29
N GLN A 100 -18.29 -0.08 17.89
CA GLN A 100 -18.24 -1.30 18.69
C GLN A 100 -17.68 -1.03 20.10
N LYS A 101 -16.56 -0.30 20.20
CA LYS A 101 -15.94 0.02 21.49
C LYS A 101 -16.80 0.92 22.35
N ARG A 102 -17.52 1.87 21.73
CA ARG A 102 -18.52 2.70 22.42
C ARG A 102 -19.64 1.84 23.00
N GLN A 103 -20.15 0.88 22.23
CA GLN A 103 -21.20 -0.02 22.69
C GLN A 103 -20.70 -0.91 23.84
N GLU A 104 -19.51 -1.51 23.72
CA GLU A 104 -18.90 -2.32 24.78
C GLU A 104 -18.76 -1.53 26.10
N LEU A 105 -18.31 -0.26 26.02
CA LEU A 105 -18.21 0.61 27.19
C LEU A 105 -19.57 0.93 27.81
N ASN A 106 -20.57 1.22 26.99
CA ASN A 106 -21.93 1.47 27.47
C ASN A 106 -22.52 0.23 28.16
N ASP A 107 -22.31 -0.96 27.59
CA ASP A 107 -22.80 -2.22 28.15
C ASP A 107 -22.17 -2.51 29.52
N GLU A 108 -20.85 -2.27 29.66
CA GLU A 108 -20.16 -2.41 30.95
C GLU A 108 -20.63 -1.38 31.98
N LEU A 109 -20.84 -0.12 31.57
CA LEU A 109 -21.41 0.90 32.46
C LEU A 109 -22.82 0.53 32.93
N ASP A 110 -23.65 -0.03 32.05
CA ASP A 110 -25.01 -0.44 32.42
C ASP A 110 -25.02 -1.67 33.34
N LYS A 111 -24.09 -2.62 33.14
CA LYS A 111 -23.88 -3.71 34.11
C LYS A 111 -23.48 -3.17 35.47
N TYR A 112 -22.52 -2.25 35.52
CA TYR A 112 -22.09 -1.62 36.77
C TYR A 112 -23.24 -0.89 37.45
N ARG A 113 -24.01 -0.07 36.71
CA ARG A 113 -25.18 0.64 37.23
C ARG A 113 -26.20 -0.30 37.85
N LYS A 114 -26.50 -1.43 37.21
CA LYS A 114 -27.43 -2.43 37.76
C LYS A 114 -26.93 -2.97 39.10
N VAL A 115 -25.67 -3.41 39.16
CA VAL A 115 -25.07 -3.94 40.40
C VAL A 115 -25.06 -2.88 41.50
N PHE A 116 -24.69 -1.65 41.16
CA PHE A 116 -24.69 -0.51 42.09
C PHE A 116 -26.09 -0.24 42.65
N LEU A 117 -27.11 -0.14 41.79
CA LEU A 117 -28.49 0.12 42.22
C LEU A 117 -29.01 -0.99 43.14
N THR A 118 -28.79 -2.26 42.79
CA THR A 118 -29.20 -3.40 43.63
C THR A 118 -28.53 -3.37 45.00
N LYS A 119 -27.20 -3.19 45.06
CA LYS A 119 -26.49 -3.11 46.35
C LYS A 119 -26.95 -1.91 47.17
N ASN A 120 -27.19 -0.78 46.53
CA ASN A 120 -27.66 0.42 47.21
C ASN A 120 -29.06 0.22 47.81
N GLU A 121 -29.95 -0.46 47.08
CA GLU A 121 -31.29 -0.82 47.57
C GLU A 121 -31.23 -1.78 48.77
N GLU A 122 -30.38 -2.81 48.71
CA GLU A 122 -30.17 -3.74 49.83
C GLU A 122 -29.70 -3.01 51.10
N GLN A 123 -28.77 -2.06 50.96
CA GLN A 123 -28.27 -1.26 52.08
C GLN A 123 -29.36 -0.34 52.65
N LEU A 124 -30.20 0.26 51.79
CA LEU A 124 -31.32 1.08 52.23
C LEU A 124 -32.36 0.25 53.01
N ILE A 125 -32.64 -0.97 52.58
CA ILE A 125 -33.53 -1.90 53.30
C ILE A 125 -32.95 -2.24 54.68
N LYS A 126 -31.66 -2.59 54.76
CA LYS A 126 -30.99 -2.86 56.03
C LYS A 126 -31.08 -1.65 56.98
N MET A 127 -30.78 -0.46 56.48
CA MET A 127 -30.83 0.77 57.27
C MET A 127 -32.25 1.08 57.80
N ASN A 128 -33.27 0.89 56.96
CA ASN A 128 -34.67 1.05 57.38
C ASN A 128 -35.09 0.02 58.44
N ASN A 129 -34.61 -1.23 58.32
CA ASN A 129 -34.83 -2.25 59.33
C ASN A 129 -34.16 -1.90 60.66
N SER A 130 -32.90 -1.49 60.65
CA SER A 130 -32.19 -1.04 61.85
C SER A 130 -32.89 0.15 62.50
N LYS A 131 -33.38 1.11 61.70
CA LYS A 131 -34.18 2.25 62.20
C LYS A 131 -35.48 1.81 62.87
N ARG A 132 -36.17 0.82 62.32
CA ARG A 132 -37.40 0.25 62.93
C ARG A 132 -37.08 -0.41 64.27
N ILE A 133 -36.04 -1.24 64.33
CA ILE A 133 -35.61 -1.92 65.56
C ILE A 133 -35.23 -0.89 66.65
N ILE A 134 -34.49 0.17 66.28
CA ILE A 134 -34.18 1.26 67.21
C ILE A 134 -35.45 1.90 67.78
N ALA A 135 -36.45 2.18 66.93
CA ALA A 135 -37.72 2.76 67.38
C ALA A 135 -38.48 1.83 68.35
N GLU A 136 -38.51 0.53 68.08
CA GLU A 136 -39.12 -0.49 68.94
C GLU A 136 -38.42 -0.54 70.31
N LEU A 137 -37.09 -0.63 70.35
CA LEU A 137 -36.31 -0.64 71.59
C LEU A 137 -36.49 0.63 72.43
N ILE A 138 -36.58 1.80 71.77
CA ILE A 138 -36.86 3.07 72.47
C ILE A 138 -38.27 3.03 73.09
N GLN A 139 -39.27 2.54 72.35
CA GLN A 139 -40.65 2.48 72.81
C GLN A 139 -40.82 1.51 73.99
N GLU A 140 -40.13 0.37 73.96
CA GLU A 140 -40.16 -0.63 75.03
C GLU A 140 -39.33 -0.21 76.25
N SER A 141 -38.40 0.75 76.08
CA SER A 141 -37.43 1.18 77.11
C SER A 141 -36.61 0.03 77.70
N ASP A 142 -36.48 -1.07 76.94
CA ASP A 142 -35.72 -2.25 77.29
C ASP A 142 -34.91 -2.69 76.07
N ALA A 143 -33.60 -2.77 76.24
CA ALA A 143 -32.68 -3.18 75.19
C ALA A 143 -31.54 -3.99 75.81
N SER A 144 -31.31 -5.18 75.27
CA SER A 144 -30.16 -5.99 75.66
C SER A 144 -28.86 -5.42 75.08
N ALA A 145 -27.74 -5.66 75.77
CA ALA A 145 -26.41 -5.27 75.29
C ALA A 145 -26.08 -5.88 73.91
N ASN A 146 -26.59 -7.08 73.62
CA ASN A 146 -26.40 -7.74 72.34
C ASN A 146 -27.14 -7.00 71.21
N GLN A 147 -28.40 -6.60 71.43
CA GLN A 147 -29.17 -5.83 70.44
C GLN A 147 -28.51 -4.48 70.10
N ILE A 148 -27.95 -3.81 71.12
CA ILE A 148 -27.20 -2.56 70.91
C ILE A 148 -25.93 -2.82 70.09
N THR A 149 -25.20 -3.88 70.40
CA THR A 149 -23.96 -4.27 69.69
C THR A 149 -24.25 -4.64 68.22
N ASP A 150 -25.32 -5.39 67.97
CA ASP A 150 -25.74 -5.77 66.61
C ASP A 150 -26.12 -4.53 65.78
N LEU A 151 -26.84 -3.57 66.39
CA LEU A 151 -27.19 -2.30 65.73
C LEU A 151 -25.96 -1.43 65.45
N GLN A 152 -25.03 -1.34 66.40
CA GLN A 152 -23.76 -0.62 66.18
C GLN A 152 -22.97 -1.23 65.04
N THR A 153 -22.83 -2.55 65.02
CA THR A 153 -22.16 -3.26 63.92
C THR A 153 -22.84 -2.96 62.57
N SER A 154 -24.18 -2.99 62.52
CA SER A 154 -24.93 -2.66 61.30
C SER A 154 -24.74 -1.20 60.84
N ILE A 155 -24.63 -0.25 61.77
CA ILE A 155 -24.38 1.16 61.46
C ILE A 155 -22.95 1.32 60.91
N ASP A 156 -21.95 0.75 61.59
CA ASP A 156 -20.54 0.80 61.18
C ASP A 156 -20.34 0.17 59.79
N GLU A 157 -20.99 -0.95 59.50
CA GLU A 157 -21.00 -1.56 58.16
C GLU A 157 -21.57 -0.64 57.08
N THR A 158 -22.66 0.07 57.40
CA THR A 158 -23.32 1.00 56.46
C THR A 158 -22.45 2.23 56.21
N GLU A 159 -21.81 2.76 57.27
CA GLU A 159 -20.88 3.88 57.17
C GLU A 159 -19.64 3.51 56.35
N ASN A 160 -19.08 2.32 56.57
CA ASN A 160 -17.97 1.80 55.77
C ASN A 160 -18.34 1.64 54.29
N TYR A 161 -19.56 1.17 53.99
CA TYR A 161 -20.06 1.10 52.61
C TYR A 161 -20.15 2.48 51.97
N LEU A 162 -20.74 3.48 52.65
CA LEU A 162 -20.83 4.86 52.14
C LEU A 162 -19.44 5.47 51.90
N ASN A 163 -18.51 5.27 52.84
CA ASN A 163 -17.13 5.73 52.68
C ASN A 163 -16.46 5.07 51.47
N SER A 164 -16.70 3.77 51.24
CA SER A 164 -16.18 3.09 50.05
C SER A 164 -16.75 3.67 48.75
N LEU A 165 -18.02 4.09 48.71
CA LEU A 165 -18.58 4.70 47.51
C LEU A 165 -17.97 6.09 47.22
N MET A 166 -17.67 6.85 48.26
CA MET A 166 -17.07 8.18 48.16
C MET A 166 -15.62 8.15 47.66
N THR A 167 -14.92 7.02 47.80
CA THR A 167 -13.52 6.87 47.38
C THR A 167 -13.34 6.28 45.98
N HIS A 168 -14.38 5.73 45.36
CA HIS A 168 -14.28 5.09 44.04
C HIS A 168 -14.86 6.01 42.94
N GLU A 169 -14.05 6.93 42.43
CA GLU A 169 -14.29 7.47 41.08
C GLU A 169 -14.05 6.33 40.07
N ILE A 170 -15.02 6.06 39.20
CA ILE A 170 -14.83 5.12 38.09
C ILE A 170 -13.80 5.75 37.14
N ASN A 171 -12.53 5.41 37.33
CA ASN A 171 -11.44 5.86 36.48
C ASN A 171 -11.41 5.01 35.22
N VAL A 172 -11.91 5.56 34.12
CA VAL A 172 -11.68 4.99 32.78
C VAL A 172 -10.24 5.32 32.40
N ILE A 173 -9.33 4.40 32.71
CA ILE A 173 -7.92 4.53 32.33
C ILE A 173 -7.82 4.16 30.84
N ALA A 174 -7.72 5.18 29.99
CA ALA A 174 -7.35 5.00 28.59
C ALA A 174 -5.88 4.56 28.52
N THR A 175 -5.63 3.26 28.71
CA THR A 175 -4.37 2.65 28.30
C THR A 175 -4.32 2.78 26.78
N THR A 176 -3.38 3.54 26.22
CA THR A 176 -3.24 3.72 24.76
C THR A 176 -3.11 2.36 24.09
N PRO A 177 -4.16 1.83 23.43
CA PRO A 177 -4.01 0.60 22.69
C PRO A 177 -3.48 1.02 21.33
N ILE A 178 -2.36 0.44 20.92
CA ILE A 178 -1.89 0.55 19.55
C ILE A 178 -2.84 -0.32 18.72
N TRP A 179 -3.98 0.24 18.31
CA TRP A 179 -4.92 -0.45 17.45
C TRP A 179 -4.30 -0.55 16.05
N ARG A 180 -3.98 -1.77 15.61
CA ARG A 180 -3.59 -2.03 14.23
C ARG A 180 -4.83 -2.24 13.40
N VAL A 181 -5.07 -1.34 12.45
CA VAL A 181 -6.02 -1.59 11.36
C VAL A 181 -5.23 -2.31 10.25
N ASP A 182 -5.37 -3.63 10.19
CA ASP A 182 -4.87 -4.40 9.05
C ASP A 182 -5.82 -4.18 7.87
N ILE A 183 -5.49 -3.16 7.08
CA ILE A 183 -6.07 -2.96 5.75
C ILE A 183 -5.23 -3.81 4.80
N GLU A 184 -5.86 -4.65 3.97
CA GLU A 184 -5.18 -5.60 3.08
C GLU A 184 -3.94 -4.97 2.44
N SER A 185 -2.79 -5.54 2.75
CA SER A 185 -1.47 -4.93 2.56
C SER A 185 -0.98 -4.92 1.12
N GLN A 186 -1.85 -5.18 0.16
CA GLN A 186 -1.47 -5.35 -1.23
C GLN A 186 -2.31 -4.43 -2.10
N LEU A 187 -2.08 -3.12 -1.95
CA LEU A 187 -2.58 -2.18 -2.95
C LEU A 187 -1.95 -2.48 -4.33
N PHE A 188 -0.73 -3.05 -4.34
CA PHE A 188 -0.02 -3.51 -5.54
C PHE A 188 0.94 -4.66 -5.20
N GLU A 189 0.83 -5.82 -5.87
CA GLU A 189 1.92 -6.80 -5.87
C GLU A 189 3.03 -6.29 -6.80
N PRO A 190 4.28 -6.11 -6.32
CA PRO A 190 5.38 -5.72 -7.18
C PRO A 190 5.75 -6.90 -8.09
N GLN A 191 5.29 -6.89 -9.34
CA GLN A 191 5.82 -7.80 -10.35
C GLN A 191 7.25 -7.36 -10.69
N SER A 192 8.20 -8.29 -10.60
CA SER A 192 9.59 -8.04 -10.97
C SER A 192 9.72 -7.86 -12.49
N ILE A 193 10.11 -6.67 -12.95
CA ILE A 193 10.29 -6.36 -14.38
C ILE A 193 11.79 -6.39 -14.77
N LEU A 194 12.08 -7.07 -15.88
CA LEU A 194 13.39 -7.17 -16.53
C LEU A 194 13.77 -5.87 -17.25
N LYS A 195 15.08 -5.60 -17.33
CA LYS A 195 15.81 -4.34 -17.60
C LYS A 195 15.42 -3.41 -18.78
N ASN A 196 14.40 -3.67 -19.59
CA ASN A 196 14.17 -2.94 -20.86
C ASN A 196 12.83 -2.21 -21.03
N GLU A 197 12.05 -2.00 -19.95
CA GLU A 197 10.77 -1.27 -20.04
C GLU A 197 10.80 0.05 -19.26
N LEU A 198 10.90 1.17 -20.00
CA LEU A 198 10.48 2.51 -19.58
C LEU A 198 8.94 2.51 -19.64
N ARG A 199 8.12 2.81 -18.62
CA ARG A 199 8.28 3.40 -17.29
C ARG A 199 7.13 2.86 -16.44
N GLU A 200 7.40 2.30 -15.28
CA GLU A 200 6.37 2.11 -14.25
C GLU A 200 6.44 3.26 -13.25
N PHE A 201 5.31 3.91 -12.98
CA PHE A 201 5.18 4.90 -11.92
C PHE A 201 4.96 4.15 -10.61
N LYS A 202 6.04 3.94 -9.84
CA LYS A 202 6.00 3.14 -8.61
C LYS A 202 5.63 4.01 -7.41
N ILE A 203 4.39 3.94 -6.97
CA ILE A 203 3.98 4.50 -5.68
C ILE A 203 4.29 3.47 -4.59
N THR A 204 5.40 3.67 -3.87
CA THR A 204 5.78 2.81 -2.74
C THR A 204 5.18 3.38 -1.47
N TYR A 205 4.19 2.69 -0.90
CA TYR A 205 3.68 3.03 0.43
C TYR A 205 4.61 2.38 1.48
N LEU A 206 5.27 3.21 2.28
CA LEU A 206 5.99 2.72 3.46
C LEU A 206 4.97 2.47 4.57
N ARG A 207 4.74 1.18 4.89
CA ARG A 207 4.07 0.78 6.13
C ARG A 207 5.01 1.14 7.29
N LEU A 208 4.62 2.10 8.12
CA LEU A 208 5.28 2.31 9.41
C LEU A 208 4.92 1.13 10.32
N ASN A 209 5.78 0.12 10.34
CA ASN A 209 5.78 -0.88 11.40
C ASN A 209 6.39 -0.21 12.63
N ALA A 210 5.56 0.14 13.62
CA ALA A 210 6.06 0.42 14.96
C ALA A 210 6.62 -0.90 15.52
N SER A 211 7.95 -1.01 15.49
CA SER A 211 8.72 -2.00 16.24
C SER A 211 8.56 -1.75 17.74
N GLU A 212 8.62 -2.82 18.52
CA GLU A 212 8.59 -2.86 19.98
C GLU A 212 9.43 -1.73 20.60
N ILE A 213 8.79 -0.89 21.42
CA ILE A 213 9.50 -0.05 22.38
C ILE A 213 9.34 -0.74 23.73
N THR A 214 10.36 -1.52 24.10
CA THR A 214 10.67 -1.77 25.51
C THR A 214 10.91 -0.44 26.20
N SER A 215 10.39 -0.33 27.42
CA SER A 215 10.41 0.83 28.30
C SER A 215 11.69 1.68 28.24
N ASP A 216 11.47 2.99 28.37
CA ASP A 216 12.44 4.06 28.58
C ASP A 216 13.01 4.73 27.33
N SER A 217 12.20 5.55 26.68
CA SER A 217 12.54 6.97 26.48
C SER A 217 11.42 7.73 25.77
N VAL A 218 11.03 8.85 26.36
CA VAL A 218 10.15 9.85 25.76
C VAL A 218 10.85 10.43 24.53
N ARG A 219 10.33 10.13 23.33
CA ARG A 219 10.51 10.99 22.16
C ARG A 219 9.18 11.13 21.44
N HIS A 220 8.64 12.34 21.48
CA HIS A 220 7.63 12.77 20.52
C HIS A 220 8.22 12.65 19.12
N VAL A 221 7.73 11.69 18.34
CA VAL A 221 7.93 11.67 16.90
C VAL A 221 6.61 12.13 16.30
N ASN A 222 6.62 13.36 15.77
CA ASN A 222 5.57 13.79 14.84
C ASN A 222 5.81 13.03 13.54
N ASP A 223 5.02 11.98 13.30
CA ASP A 223 5.13 11.18 12.09
C ASP A 223 4.44 11.91 10.93
N TYR A 224 5.25 12.33 9.95
CA TYR A 224 4.79 12.92 8.69
C TYR A 224 4.65 11.84 7.62
N LEU A 225 3.61 11.95 6.80
CA LEU A 225 3.48 11.25 5.52
C LEU A 225 4.53 11.81 4.54
N VAL A 226 5.58 11.04 4.24
CA VAL A 226 6.54 11.40 3.20
C VAL A 226 6.18 10.68 1.91
N ILE A 227 5.61 11.44 0.96
CA ILE A 227 5.37 10.97 -0.41
C ILE A 227 6.67 11.22 -1.19
N ILE A 228 7.39 10.15 -1.56
CA ILE A 228 8.51 10.24 -2.50
C ILE A 228 7.97 9.90 -3.89
N ILE A 229 7.85 10.92 -4.73
CA ILE A 229 7.60 10.79 -6.16
C ILE A 229 8.98 10.77 -6.84
N ARG A 230 9.30 9.70 -7.59
CA ARG A 230 10.48 9.63 -8.47
C ARG A 230 10.03 9.47 -9.91
#